data_AF-A0A3M0WY08-F1
#
_entry.id   AF-A0A3M0WY08-F1
#
_cell.length_a   1.000
_cell.length_b   1.000
_cell.length_c   1.000
_cell.angle_alpha   90.00
_cell.angle_beta   90.00
_cell.angle_gamma   90.00
#
_symmetry.space_group_name_H-M   'P 1'
#
loop_
_entity.id
_entity.type
_entity.pdbx_description
1 polymer ?
#
loop_
_entity_poly.entity_id
_entity_poly.type
_entity_poly.pdbx_seq_one_letter_code
_entity_poly.pdbx_strand_id
1 'polypeptide(L)' 'GKAKLSAKDVDKFERLLDRLRRGKVIGEHILPIIVTYSTRPVIESYAKSKGIVVIWSYELTPP' A
#
# COMPACT_ATOMS: atom_id res chain seq x y z
N GLY A 1 -5.78 -4.37 -16.86
CA GLY A 1 -5.10 -3.09 -17.18
C GLY A 1 -3.92 -2.92 -16.23
N LYS A 2 -2.85 -2.24 -16.66
CA LYS A 2 -1.63 -1.95 -15.88
C LYS A 2 -1.96 -1.66 -14.41
N ALA A 3 -1.23 -2.28 -13.47
CA ALA A 3 -1.53 -2.35 -12.03
C ALA A 3 -2.14 -1.04 -11.50
N LYS A 4 -3.47 -1.02 -11.37
CA LYS A 4 -4.24 0.15 -10.92
C LYS A 4 -4.72 -0.11 -9.51
N LEU A 5 -4.20 0.64 -8.54
CA LEU A 5 -4.56 0.47 -7.15
C LEU A 5 -6.05 0.82 -6.93
N SER A 6 -6.79 -0.08 -6.27
CA SER A 6 -8.17 0.12 -5.85
C SER A 6 -8.32 0.14 -4.32
N ALA A 7 -9.44 0.64 -3.81
CA ALA A 7 -9.73 0.61 -2.36
C ALA A 7 -9.70 -0.82 -1.80
N LYS A 8 -10.21 -1.80 -2.57
CA LYS A 8 -10.21 -3.21 -2.19
C LYS A 8 -8.80 -3.77 -1.99
N ASP A 9 -7.84 -3.30 -2.79
CA ASP A 9 -6.44 -3.70 -2.65
C ASP A 9 -5.82 -3.11 -1.38
N VAL A 10 -6.12 -1.85 -1.07
CA VAL A 10 -5.71 -1.18 0.18
C VAL A 10 -6.29 -1.94 1.38
N ASP A 11 -7.59 -2.25 1.38
CA ASP A 11 -8.25 -3.01 2.46
C ASP A 11 -7.65 -4.41 2.62
N LYS A 12 -7.34 -5.08 1.51
CA LYS A 12 -6.72 -6.41 1.52
C LYS A 12 -5.32 -6.34 2.13
N PHE A 13 -4.57 -5.29 1.83
CA PHE A 13 -3.23 -5.09 2.40
C PHE A 13 -3.29 -4.76 3.89
N GLU A 14 -4.21 -3.89 4.33
CA GLU A 14 -4.46 -3.61 5.74
C GLU A 14 -4.77 -4.89 6.54
N ARG A 15 -5.68 -5.73 6.02
CA ARG A 15 -6.01 -7.02 6.64
C ARG A 15 -4.83 -7.97 6.73
N LEU A 16 -3.93 -7.94 5.73
CA LEU A 16 -2.70 -8.73 5.77
C LEU A 16 -1.79 -8.24 6.90
N LEU A 17 -1.55 -6.94 7.00
CA LEU A 17 -0.72 -6.34 8.05
C LEU A 17 -1.28 -6.68 9.44
N ASP A 18 -2.59 -6.58 9.64
CA ASP A 18 -3.22 -6.91 10.92
C ASP A 18 -3.04 -8.39 11.29
N ARG A 19 -3.16 -9.29 10.29
CA ARG A 19 -2.90 -10.72 10.50
C ARG A 19 -1.44 -10.97 10.89
N LEU A 20 -0.49 -10.30 10.23
CA LEU A 20 0.93 -10.44 10.53
C LEU A 20 1.29 -9.88 11.91
N ARG A 21 0.70 -8.74 12.32
CA ARG A 21 0.84 -8.17 13.66
C ARG A 21 0.34 -9.13 14.74
N ARG A 22 -0.89 -9.67 14.58
CA ARG A 22 -1.45 -10.65 15.53
C ARG A 22 -0.61 -11.92 15.64
N GLY A 23 -0.03 -12.36 14.53
CA GLY A 23 0.89 -13.48 14.49
C GLY A 23 2.30 -13.19 15.04
N LYS A 24 2.58 -11.96 15.49
CA LYS A 24 3.92 -11.50 15.92
C LYS A 24 5.01 -11.74 14.86
N VAL A 25 4.63 -11.77 13.58
CA VAL A 25 5.56 -11.97 12.45
C VAL A 25 6.30 -10.67 12.13
N ILE A 26 5.65 -9.54 12.39
CA ILE A 26 6.20 -8.20 12.19
C ILE A 26 6.21 -7.44 13.52
N GLY A 27 7.19 -6.56 13.69
CA GLY A 27 7.31 -5.72 14.88
C GLY A 27 6.28 -4.59 14.94
N GLU A 28 6.33 -3.82 16.02
CA GLU A 28 5.42 -2.69 16.26
C GLU A 28 5.66 -1.53 15.27
N HIS A 29 6.91 -1.33 14.87
CA HIS A 29 7.31 -0.29 13.93
C HIS A 29 7.51 -0.89 12.54
N ILE A 30 6.55 -0.65 11.65
CA ILE A 30 6.63 -1.01 10.24
C ILE A 30 6.32 0.19 9.35
N LEU A 31 6.93 0.23 8.16
CA LEU A 31 6.61 1.19 7.12
C LEU A 31 5.90 0.44 5.97
N PRO A 32 4.56 0.42 5.92
CA PRO A 32 3.84 -0.25 4.84
C PRO A 32 3.89 0.58 3.56
N ILE A 33 4.29 -0.06 2.46
CA ILE A 33 4.47 0.57 1.14
C ILE A 33 3.65 -0.19 0.11
N ILE A 34 2.89 0.55 -0.72
CA ILE A 34 2.26 0.06 -1.93
C ILE A 34 2.95 0.70 -3.13
N VAL A 35 3.40 -0.13 -4.06
CA VAL A 35 3.92 0.33 -5.36
C VAL A 35 2.83 0.16 -6.41
N THR A 36 2.54 1.21 -7.17
CA THR A 36 1.52 1.16 -8.23
C THR A 36 1.91 1.98 -9.45
N TYR A 37 1.43 1.59 -10.64
CA TYR A 37 1.64 2.37 -11.85
C TYR A 37 0.64 3.54 -11.95
N SER A 38 -0.59 3.34 -11.45
CA SER A 38 -1.63 4.36 -11.53
C SER A 38 -2.70 4.16 -10.45
N THR A 39 -3.33 5.24 -10.00
CA THR A 39 -4.53 5.16 -9.16
C THR A 39 -5.38 6.42 -9.31
N ARG A 40 -6.57 6.44 -8.70
CA ARG A 40 -7.39 7.66 -8.59
C ARG A 40 -6.91 8.46 -7.36
N PRO A 41 -6.92 9.80 -7.38
CA PRO A 41 -6.50 10.61 -6.22
C PRO A 41 -7.22 10.29 -4.91
N VAL A 42 -8.52 9.93 -4.99
CA VAL A 42 -9.30 9.50 -3.82
C VAL A 42 -8.78 8.20 -3.20
N ILE A 43 -8.25 7.27 -4.01
CA ILE A 43 -7.69 6.00 -3.53
C ILE A 43 -6.30 6.21 -2.94
N GLU A 44 -5.49 7.08 -3.54
CA GLU A 44 -4.19 7.47 -2.96
C GLU A 44 -4.39 8.13 -1.59
N SER A 45 -5.34 9.05 -1.48
CA SER A 45 -5.69 9.71 -0.21
C SER A 45 -6.20 8.69 0.82
N TYR A 46 -6.97 7.70 0.37
CA TYR A 46 -7.42 6.60 1.22
C TYR A 46 -6.27 5.73 1.74
N ALA A 47 -5.31 5.36 0.89
CA ALA A 47 -4.12 4.63 1.35
C ALA A 47 -3.30 5.43 2.36
N LYS A 48 -3.09 6.73 2.11
CA LYS A 48 -2.36 7.62 3.02
C LYS A 48 -3.05 7.77 4.37
N SER A 49 -4.39 7.88 4.41
CA SER A 49 -5.13 7.96 5.68
C SER A 49 -5.04 6.68 6.53
N LYS A 50 -4.71 5.55 5.90
CA LYS A 50 -4.40 4.27 6.57
C LYS A 50 -2.92 4.14 6.98
N GLY A 51 -2.12 5.18 6.80
CA GLY A 51 -0.68 5.16 7.10
C GLY A 51 0.15 4.36 6.08
N ILE A 52 -0.38 4.12 4.88
CA ILE A 52 0.31 3.39 3.80
C ILE A 52 0.93 4.39 2.83
N VAL A 53 2.23 4.24 2.58
CA VAL A 53 2.94 5.03 1.57
C VAL A 53 2.63 4.47 0.18
N VAL A 54 2.29 5.34 -0.76
CA VAL A 54 2.12 4.98 -2.17
C VAL A 54 3.32 5.51 -2.95
N ILE A 55 4.02 4.62 -3.66
CA ILE A 55 5.14 4.95 -4.54
C ILE A 55 4.75 4.62 -5.97
N TRP A 56 5.08 5.51 -6.90
CA TRP A 56 4.82 5.25 -8.30
C TRP A 56 5.87 4.33 -8.89
N SER A 57 5.47 3.30 -9.62
CA SER A 57 6.42 2.29 -10.12
C SER A 57 7.49 2.88 -11.04
N TYR A 58 7.19 3.98 -11.74
CA TYR A 58 8.14 4.65 -12.64
C TYR A 58 9.22 5.45 -11.87
N GLU A 59 8.98 5.84 -10.62
CA GLU A 59 9.99 6.50 -9.77
C GLU A 59 11.09 5.52 -9.32
N LEU A 60 10.82 4.22 -9.39
CA LEU A 60 11.76 3.16 -9.01
C LEU A 60 12.65 2.70 -10.17
N THR A 61 12.45 3.24 -11.36
CA THR A 61 13.22 2.83 -12.55
C THR A 61 14.42 3.77 -12.70
N PRO A 62 15.66 3.27 -12.80
CA PRO A 62 16.81 4.12 -13.10
C PRO A 62 16.64 4.82 -14.46
N PRO A 63 17.23 6.02 -14.64
CA PRO A 63 17.12 6.80 -15.87
C PRO A 63 17.70 6.10 -17.10
#